data_AF-A0A154PKN6-F1
#
_entry.id   AF-A0A154PKN6-F1
#
_cell.length_a   1.000
_cell.length_b   1.000
_cell.length_c   1.000
_cell.angle_alpha   90.00
_cell.angle_beta   90.00
_cell.angle_gamma   90.00
#
_symmetry.space_group_name_H-M   'P 1'
#
loop_
_entity.id
_entity.type
_entity.pdbx_description
1 polymer ?
#
loop_
_entity_poly.entity_id
_entity_poly.type
_entity_poly.pdbx_seq_one_letter_code
_entity_poly.pdbx_strand_id
1 'polypeptide(L)'
;MLDHSLHELHRECAFKEFISTLPSLLLKPRIHEDTIEIINKVILRYRNWVQDELAAHQNEIIDNAKKIEIIGSGDEKRSRLMICNLFYFLDAQIFY
;
A
#
# COMPACT_ATOMS: atom_id res chain seq x y z
N MET A 1 33.50 -3.87 -3.06
CA MET A 1 32.59 -4.65 -2.19
C MET A 1 31.86 -3.77 -1.18
N LEU A 2 32.55 -2.94 -0.40
CA LEU A 2 31.92 -2.00 0.56
C LEU A 2 30.88 -1.06 -0.06
N ASP A 3 31.15 -0.55 -1.26
CA ASP A 3 30.24 0.35 -1.99
C ASP A 3 28.90 -0.31 -2.35
N HIS A 4 28.94 -1.59 -2.77
CA HIS A 4 27.75 -2.33 -3.16
C HIS A 4 26.84 -2.60 -1.96
N SER A 5 27.44 -2.97 -0.82
CA SER A 5 26.73 -3.17 0.45
C SER A 5 26.13 -1.87 1.02
N LEU A 6 26.82 -0.73 0.86
CA LEU A 6 26.29 0.57 1.27
C LEU A 6 25.13 1.01 0.38
N HIS A 7 25.21 0.75 -0.92
CA HIS A 7 24.15 1.06 -1.87
C HIS A 7 22.89 0.22 -1.64
N GLU A 8 23.06 -1.06 -1.30
CA GLU A 8 21.98 -1.97 -0.91
C GLU A 8 21.32 -1.53 0.41
N LEU A 9 22.13 -1.17 1.42
CA LEU A 9 21.63 -0.65 2.69
C LEU A 9 20.84 0.66 2.53
N HIS A 10 21.36 1.60 1.73
CA HIS A 10 20.66 2.85 1.42
C HIS A 10 19.33 2.61 0.70
N ARG A 11 19.30 1.64 -0.23
CA ARG A 11 18.05 1.25 -0.91
C ARG A 11 17.06 0.65 0.07
N GLU A 12 17.51 -0.15 1.03
CA GLU A 12 16.66 -0.72 2.07
C GLU A 12 16.08 0.36 2.98
N CYS A 13 16.89 1.31 3.44
CA CYS A 13 16.44 2.44 4.26
C CYS A 13 15.41 3.31 3.51
N ALA A 14 15.72 3.74 2.29
CA ALA A 14 14.80 4.52 1.48
C ALA A 14 13.51 3.76 1.16
N PHE A 15 13.59 2.44 0.99
CA PHE A 15 12.42 1.60 0.79
C PHE A 15 11.56 1.51 2.06
N LYS A 16 12.16 1.34 3.24
CA LYS A 16 11.42 1.35 4.52
C LYS A 16 10.76 2.70 4.79
N GLU A 17 11.45 3.80 4.49
CA GLU A 17 10.86 5.15 4.54
C GLU A 17 9.67 5.29 3.58
N PHE A 18 9.77 4.71 2.37
CA PHE A 18 8.63 4.68 1.46
C PHE A 18 7.46 3.87 2.04
N ILE A 19 7.72 2.68 2.60
CA ILE A 19 6.68 1.84 3.22
C ILE A 19 5.96 2.59 4.35
N SER A 20 6.69 3.30 5.22
CA SER A 20 6.07 4.07 6.31
C SER A 20 5.19 5.23 5.85
N THR A 21 5.34 5.67 4.59
CA THR A 21 4.43 6.67 4.01
C THR A 21 3.13 6.08 3.45
N LEU A 22 3.05 4.77 3.24
CA LEU A 22 1.89 4.13 2.60
C LEU A 22 0.56 4.35 3.32
N PRO A 23 0.47 4.22 4.66
CA PRO A 23 -0.79 4.53 5.36
C PRO A 23 -1.25 5.96 5.07
N SER A 24 -0.34 6.94 5.20
CA SER A 24 -0.65 8.35 4.97
C SER A 24 -1.15 8.62 3.54
N LEU A 25 -0.62 7.88 2.56
CA LEU A 25 -1.01 7.99 1.16
C LEU A 25 -2.42 7.43 0.93
N LEU A 26 -2.74 6.29 1.55
CA LEU A 26 -4.05 5.64 1.47
C LEU A 26 -5.14 6.37 2.27
N LEU A 27 -4.75 7.21 3.24
CA LEU A 27 -5.64 8.04 4.04
C LEU A 27 -5.90 9.43 3.42
N LYS A 28 -5.24 9.78 2.31
CA LYS A 28 -5.53 11.04 1.60
C LYS A 28 -6.98 11.06 1.10
N PRO A 29 -7.58 12.25 0.93
CA PRO A 29 -8.92 12.38 0.37
C PRO A 29 -8.98 12.01 -1.12
N ARG A 30 -7.83 12.00 -1.80
CA ARG A 30 -7.70 11.72 -3.23
C ARG A 30 -6.49 10.84 -3.50
N ILE A 31 -6.64 9.92 -4.45
CA ILE A 31 -5.54 9.07 -4.93
C ILE A 31 -5.71 8.79 -6.43
N HIS A 32 -4.61 8.61 -7.16
CA HIS A 32 -4.65 8.15 -8.55
C HIS A 32 -4.74 6.62 -8.59
N GLU A 33 -5.50 6.07 -9.55
CA GLU A 33 -5.57 4.60 -9.76
C GLU A 33 -4.18 3.99 -9.94
N ASP A 34 -3.31 4.61 -10.76
CA ASP A 34 -1.91 4.16 -10.96
C ASP A 34 -1.13 4.00 -9.65
N THR A 35 -1.38 4.89 -8.68
CA THR A 35 -0.77 4.81 -7.36
C THR A 35 -1.26 3.58 -6.60
N ILE A 36 -2.57 3.29 -6.64
CA ILE A 36 -3.15 2.08 -6.04
C ILE A 36 -2.53 0.82 -6.65
N GLU A 37 -2.33 0.80 -7.97
CA GLU A 37 -1.69 -0.33 -8.66
C GLU A 37 -0.23 -0.54 -8.24
N ILE A 38 0.54 0.54 -8.12
CA ILE A 38 1.93 0.48 -7.68
C ILE A 38 2.01 -0.04 -6.24
N ILE A 39 1.16 0.47 -5.34
CA ILE A 39 1.10 0.00 -3.95
C ILE A 39 0.82 -1.50 -3.92
N ASN A 40 -0.19 -1.98 -4.67
CA ASN A 40 -0.48 -3.41 -4.76
C ASN A 40 0.74 -4.24 -5.18
N LYS A 41 1.49 -3.79 -6.20
CA LYS A 41 2.71 -4.49 -6.67
C LYS A 41 3.80 -4.51 -5.58
N VAL A 42 3.95 -3.42 -4.82
CA VAL A 42 4.92 -3.34 -3.72
C VAL A 42 4.55 -4.31 -2.59
N ILE A 43 3.28 -4.34 -2.17
CA ILE A 43 2.82 -5.23 -1.09
C ILE A 43 3.05 -6.70 -1.44
N LEU A 44 2.73 -7.11 -2.66
CA LEU A 44 2.94 -8.49 -3.11
C LEU A 44 4.40 -8.93 -2.98
N ARG A 45 5.35 -8.01 -3.15
CA ARG A 45 6.79 -8.31 -3.09
C ARG A 45 7.38 -8.21 -1.70
N TYR A 46 6.84 -7.36 -0.83
CA TYR A 46 7.44 -7.02 0.46
C TYR A 46 6.48 -7.21 1.65
N ARG A 47 5.57 -8.19 1.53
CA ARG A 47 4.46 -8.47 2.46
C ARG A 47 4.81 -8.20 3.92
N ASN A 48 5.85 -8.84 4.46
CA ASN A 48 6.17 -8.77 5.88
C ASN A 48 6.43 -7.33 6.36
N TRP A 49 7.13 -6.51 5.58
CA TRP A 49 7.44 -5.13 6.00
C TRP A 49 6.24 -4.22 5.87
N VAL A 50 5.36 -4.47 4.89
CA VAL A 50 4.17 -3.65 4.70
C VAL A 50 3.03 -4.05 5.64
N GLN A 51 3.01 -5.32 6.07
CA GLN A 51 2.01 -5.85 6.97
C GLN A 51 1.95 -5.08 8.28
N ASP A 52 3.09 -4.95 8.96
CA ASP A 52 3.17 -4.30 10.27
C ASP A 52 2.73 -2.84 10.19
N GLU A 53 3.12 -2.16 9.09
CA GLU A 53 2.82 -0.75 8.87
C GLU A 53 1.33 -0.49 8.56
N LEU A 54 0.73 -1.31 7.69
CA LEU A 54 -0.66 -1.13 7.29
C LEU A 54 -1.65 -1.66 8.34
N ALA A 55 -1.30 -2.72 9.08
CA ALA A 55 -2.18 -3.31 10.10
C ALA A 55 -2.56 -2.30 11.19
N ALA A 56 -1.63 -1.41 11.56
CA ALA A 56 -1.87 -0.35 12.54
C ALA A 56 -2.97 0.64 12.11
N HIS A 57 -3.20 0.79 10.80
CA HIS A 57 -4.14 1.75 10.20
C HIS A 57 -5.27 1.09 9.41
N GLN A 58 -5.45 -0.22 9.54
CA GLN A 58 -6.37 -1.02 8.70
C GLN A 58 -7.79 -0.47 8.69
N ASN A 59 -8.39 -0.22 9.86
CA ASN A 59 -9.76 0.28 9.96
C ASN A 59 -9.92 1.67 9.33
N GLU A 60 -8.96 2.56 9.56
CA GLU A 60 -8.97 3.91 9.02
C GLU A 60 -8.87 3.89 7.49
N ILE A 61 -8.03 3.01 6.93
CA ILE A 61 -7.84 2.87 5.49
C ILE A 61 -9.08 2.24 4.85
N ILE A 62 -9.68 1.21 5.46
CA ILE A 62 -10.93 0.59 4.97
C ILE A 62 -12.06 1.61 4.96
N ASP A 63 -12.19 2.42 6.01
CA ASP A 63 -13.21 3.46 6.05
C ASP A 63 -12.92 4.60 5.05
N ASN A 64 -11.65 4.95 4.84
CA ASN A 64 -11.28 5.91 3.80
C ASN A 64 -11.53 5.37 2.39
N ALA A 65 -11.30 4.08 2.14
CA ALA A 65 -11.53 3.44 0.84
C ALA A 65 -12.99 3.56 0.38
N LYS A 66 -13.96 3.73 1.29
CA LYS A 66 -15.38 3.97 0.97
C LYS A 66 -15.66 5.37 0.43
N LYS A 67 -14.82 6.36 0.76
CA LYS A 67 -15.07 7.79 0.49
C LYS A 67 -13.97 8.49 -0.32
N ILE A 68 -12.80 7.89 -0.46
CA ILE A 68 -11.67 8.45 -1.20
C ILE A 68 -12.07 8.71 -2.66
N GLU A 69 -11.66 9.85 -3.20
CA GLU A 69 -11.82 10.17 -4.61
C GLU A 69 -10.70 9.49 -5.40
N ILE A 70 -11.06 8.67 -6.39
CA ILE A 70 -10.08 7.93 -7.19
C ILE A 70 -9.98 8.57 -8.57
N ILE A 71 -8.85 9.23 -8.81
CA ILE A 71 -8.59 9.99 -10.03
C ILE A 71 -8.11 9.04 -11.13
N GLY A 72 -8.69 9.17 -12.32
CA GLY A 72 -8.30 8.41 -13.50
C GLY A 72 -8.88 6.99 -13.56
N SER A 73 -9.71 6.60 -12.60
CA SER A 73 -10.29 5.27 -12.52
C SER A 73 -11.31 5.00 -13.62
N GLY A 74 -11.10 3.95 -14.42
CA GLY A 74 -12.09 3.44 -15.37
C GLY A 74 -13.23 2.64 -14.71
N ASP A 75 -12.98 2.08 -13.53
CA ASP A 75 -13.94 1.35 -12.70
C ASP A 75 -13.63 1.58 -11.21
N GLU A 76 -14.34 2.54 -10.61
CA GLU A 76 -14.09 2.90 -9.21
C GLU A 76 -14.32 1.74 -8.24
N LYS A 77 -15.28 0.84 -8.53
CA LYS A 77 -15.52 -0.31 -7.65
C LYS A 77 -14.32 -1.22 -7.61
N ARG A 78 -13.74 -1.50 -8.79
CA ARG A 78 -12.52 -2.28 -8.90
C ARG A 78 -11.35 -1.61 -8.19
N SER A 79 -11.15 -0.31 -8.39
CA SER A 79 -10.08 0.44 -7.69
C SER A 79 -10.24 0.40 -6.16
N ARG A 80 -11.46 0.55 -5.64
CA ARG A 80 -11.73 0.44 -4.19
C ARG A 80 -11.47 -0.98 -3.67
N LEU A 81 -11.88 -2.00 -4.44
CA LEU A 81 -11.55 -3.39 -4.12
C LEU A 81 -10.04 -3.61 -4.10
N MET A 82 -9.28 -2.97 -4.98
CA MET A 82 -7.81 -3.05 -4.96
C MET A 82 -7.20 -2.44 -3.69
N ILE A 83 -7.82 -1.43 -3.07
CA ILE A 83 -7.41 -0.90 -1.76
C ILE A 83 -7.78 -1.87 -0.65
N CYS A 84 -9.00 -2.41 -0.65
CA CYS A 84 -9.42 -3.39 0.37
C CYS A 84 -8.59 -4.68 0.30
N ASN A 85 -8.25 -5.11 -0.92
CA ASN A 85 -7.43 -6.30 -1.16
C ASN A 85 -6.01 -6.17 -0.61
N LEU A 86 -5.52 -4.94 -0.37
CA LEU A 86 -4.24 -4.74 0.33
C LEU A 86 -4.24 -5.49 1.67
N PHE A 87 -5.36 -5.49 2.39
CA PHE A 87 -5.51 -6.17 3.68
C PHE A 87 -5.88 -7.64 3.56
N TYR A 88 -6.61 -8.03 2.51
CA TYR A 88 -6.87 -9.43 2.18
C TYR A 88 -5.55 -10.24 2.05
N PHE A 89 -4.55 -9.64 1.41
CA PHE A 89 -3.21 -10.25 1.26
C PHE A 89 -2.42 -10.29 2.56
N LEU A 90 -2.76 -9.46 3.55
CA LEU A 90 -2.08 -9.40 4.84
C LEU A 90 -2.69 -10.40 5.83
N ASP A 91 -4.02 -10.46 5.94
CA ASP A 91 -4.75 -11.26 6.96
C ASP A 91 -4.95 -12.75 6.62
N ALA A 92 -4.72 -13.18 5.37
CA ALA A 92 -5.02 -14.55 4.92
C ALA A 92 -6.49 -14.99 5.15
N GLN A 93 -7.42 -14.07 5.41
CA GLN A 93 -8.85 -14.36 5.51
C GLN A 93 -9.57 -13.84 4.27
N ILE A 94 -10.15 -14.79 3.54
CA ILE A 94 -10.93 -14.57 2.35
C ILE A 94 -12.31 -14.07 2.76
N PHE A 95 -12.60 -12.78 2.56
CA PHE A 95 -13.96 -12.27 2.67
C PHE A 95 -14.51 -12.04 1.26
N TYR A 96 -15.45 -12.91 0.88
CA TYR A 96 -16.20 -12.92 -0.38
C TYR A 96 -17.28 -11.83 -0.43
#